data_AF-A0A816LJK6-F1
#
_entry.id   AF-A0A816LJK6-F1
#
_cell.length_a   1.000
_cell.length_b   1.000
_cell.length_c   1.000
_cell.angle_alpha   90.00
_cell.angle_beta   90.00
_cell.angle_gamma   90.00
#
_symmetry.space_group_name_H-M   'P 1'
#
loop_
_entity.id
_entity.type
_entity.pdbx_description
1 polymer ?
#
loop_
_entity_poly.entity_id
_entity_poly.type
_entity_poly.pdbx_seq_one_letter_code
_entity_poly.pdbx_strand_id
1 'polypeptide(L)' 'FICKLLLQAVCYVLWRERNLRLHNSTSRSAHLLIKEIQVIMKAKLIGMDRRPVQPTQRSQSFQESHLVTWFTYFQP' A
#
# COMPACT_ATOMS: atom_id res chain seq x y z
N PHE A 1 7.35 0.18 9.43
CA PHE A 1 6.91 1.18 8.43
C PHE A 1 5.74 0.65 7.59
N ILE A 2 5.89 -0.52 6.94
CA ILE A 2 4.85 -1.14 6.10
C ILE A 2 3.50 -1.30 6.83
N CYS A 3 3.49 -1.74 8.09
CA CYS A 3 2.24 -1.89 8.86
C CYS A 3 1.48 -0.56 9.07
N LYS A 4 2.20 0.58 9.19
CA LYS A 4 1.57 1.90 9.31
C LYS A 4 0.88 2.30 8.00
N LEU A 5 1.53 2.03 6.85
CA LEU A 5 0.92 2.24 5.54
C LEU A 5 -0.27 1.31 5.31
N LEU A 6 -0.17 0.06 5.76
CA LEU A 6 -1.26 -0.91 5.67
C LEU A 6 -2.47 -0.44 6.49
N LEU A 7 -2.24 -0.04 7.74
CA LEU A 7 -3.30 0.52 8.60
C LEU A 7 -3.96 1.75 7.94
N GLN A 8 -3.16 2.65 7.39
CA GLN A 8 -3.68 3.81 6.66
C GLN A 8 -4.55 3.40 5.47
N ALA A 9 -4.08 2.45 4.65
CA ALA A 9 -4.80 1.97 3.48
C ALA A 9 -6.12 1.28 3.87
N VAL A 10 -6.10 0.44 4.91
CA VAL A 10 -7.30 -0.22 5.46
C VAL A 10 -8.32 0.81 5.93
N CYS A 11 -7.90 1.77 6.78
CA CYS A 11 -8.80 2.81 7.30
C CYS A 11 -9.44 3.61 6.16
N TYR A 12 -8.63 4.02 5.18
CA TYR A 12 -9.11 4.76 4.01
C TYR A 12 -10.13 3.97 3.18
N VAL A 13 -9.82 2.70 2.87
CA VAL A 13 -10.69 1.86 2.04
C VAL A 13 -12.02 1.56 2.75
N LEU A 14 -11.99 1.25 4.05
CA LEU A 14 -13.20 1.01 4.83
C LEU A 14 -14.05 2.27 4.98
N TRP A 15 -13.43 3.41 5.27
CA TRP A 15 -14.14 4.68 5.31
C TRP A 15 -14.83 4.98 3.99
N ARG A 16 -14.12 4.84 2.86
CA ARG A 16 -14.68 5.11 1.54
C ARG A 16 -15.77 4.10 1.15
N GLU A 17 -15.62 2.82 1.51
CA GLU A 17 -16.67 1.82 1.29
C GLU A 17 -17.94 2.18 2.07
N ARG A 18 -17.81 2.54 3.34
CA ARG A 18 -18.96 2.93 4.17
C ARG A 18 -19.66 4.15 3.58
N ASN A 19 -18.92 5.17 3.14
CA ASN A 19 -19.50 6.33 2.47
C ASN A 19 -20.20 5.95 1.16
N LEU A 20 -19.59 5.08 0.34
CA LEU A 20 -20.21 4.60 -0.88
C LEU A 20 -21.54 3.90 -0.61
N ARG A 21 -21.56 3.03 0.41
CA ARG A 21 -22.76 2.30 0.84
C ARG A 21 -23.86 3.23 1.31
N LEU A 22 -23.52 4.26 2.09
CA LEU A 22 -24.47 5.27 2.56
C LEU A 22 -25.14 6.01 1.40
N HIS A 23 -24.40 6.34 0.34
CA HIS A 23 -24.93 7.10 -0.80
C HIS A 23 -25.57 6.26 -1.91
N ASN A 24 -25.12 5.01 -2.09
CA ASN A 24 -25.53 4.20 -3.24
C ASN A 24 -26.24 2.89 -2.86
N SER A 25 -26.42 2.61 -1.55
CA SER A 25 -27.01 1.38 -1.03
C SER A 25 -26.37 0.08 -1.56
N THR A 26 -25.15 0.16 -2.11
CA THR A 26 -24.41 -0.97 -2.67
C THR A 26 -23.33 -1.42 -1.71
N SER A 27 -23.21 -2.74 -1.52
CA SER A 27 -22.17 -3.35 -0.70
C SER A 27 -21.11 -3.98 -1.60
N ARG A 28 -19.86 -3.53 -1.47
CA ARG A 28 -18.73 -4.19 -2.15
C ARG A 28 -18.34 -5.44 -1.38
N SER A 29 -17.91 -6.48 -2.12
CA SER A 29 -17.40 -7.70 -1.48
C SER A 29 -16.06 -7.44 -0.80
N ALA A 30 -15.81 -8.16 0.30
CA ALA A 30 -14.54 -8.05 1.04
C ALA A 30 -13.33 -8.32 0.14
N HIS A 31 -13.44 -9.26 -0.81
CA HIS A 31 -12.40 -9.57 -1.78
C HIS A 31 -12.00 -8.34 -2.62
N LEU A 32 -12.97 -7.54 -3.07
CA LEU A 32 -12.69 -6.32 -3.84
C LEU A 32 -11.98 -5.27 -2.99
N LEU A 33 -12.35 -5.13 -1.71
CA LEU A 33 -11.70 -4.20 -0.78
C LEU A 33 -10.24 -4.62 -0.52
N ILE A 34 -10.00 -5.92 -0.31
CA ILE A 34 -8.65 -6.48 -0.10
C ILE A 34 -7.78 -6.22 -1.33
N LYS A 35 -8.29 -6.53 -2.53
CA LYS A 35 -7.57 -6.28 -3.80
C LYS A 35 -7.20 -4.79 -3.93
N GLU A 36 -8.10 -3.90 -3.54
CA GLU A 36 -7.85 -2.46 -3.60
C GLU A 36 -6.78 -2.00 -2.60
N ILE A 37 -6.80 -2.54 -1.37
CA ILE A 37 -5.75 -2.31 -0.37
C ILE A 37 -4.39 -2.76 -0.90
N GLN A 38 -4.31 -3.94 -1.52
CA GLN A 38 -3.07 -4.45 -2.11
C GLN A 38 -2.54 -3.53 -3.23
N VAL A 39 -3.42 -3.01 -4.10
CA VAL A 39 -3.02 -2.06 -5.16
C VAL A 39 -2.47 -0.76 -4.56
N ILE A 40 -3.13 -0.20 -3.54
CA ILE A 40 -2.66 1.01 -2.85
C ILE A 40 -1.28 0.77 -2.22
N MET A 41 -1.10 -0.37 -1.57
CA MET A 41 0.19 -0.74 -0.95
C MET A 41 1.30 -0.85 -2.00
N LYS A 42 1.08 -1.58 -3.10
CA LYS A 42 2.07 -1.72 -4.17
C LYS A 42 2.45 -0.37 -4.77
N ALA A 43 1.47 0.50 -5.05
CA ALA A 43 1.73 1.84 -5.58
C ALA A 43 2.58 2.69 -4.63
N LYS A 44 2.29 2.67 -3.32
CA LYS A 44 3.07 3.39 -2.30
C LYS A 44 4.49 2.84 -2.16
N LEU A 45 4.66 1.53 -2.16
CA LEU A 45 5.96 0.87 -2.06
C LEU A 45 6.83 1.16 -3.29
N ILE A 46 6.28 1.08 -4.50
CA ILE A 46 6.97 1.48 -5.75
C ILE A 46 7.43 2.94 -5.67
N GLY A 47 6.57 3.85 -5.20
CA GLY A 47 6.90 5.26 -5.08
C GLY A 47 8.01 5.56 -4.07
N MET A 48 8.25 4.66 -3.11
CA MET A 48 9.37 4.79 -2.16
C MET A 48 10.68 4.25 -2.72
N ASP A 49 10.62 3.13 -3.44
CA ASP A 49 11.77 2.51 -4.09
C ASP A 49 12.39 3.42 -5.16
N ARG A 50 11.55 4.23 -5.82
CA ARG A 50 11.94 5.17 -6.87
C ARG A 50 12.33 6.57 -6.37
N ARG A 51 12.43 6.81 -5.06
CA ARG A 51 12.84 8.13 -4.56
C ARG A 51 14.24 8.45 -5.07
N PRO A 52 14.43 9.52 -5.85
CA PRO A 52 15.73 9.82 -6.44
C PRO A 52 16.72 10.07 -5.31
N VAL A 53 17.75 9.22 -5.25
CA VAL A 53 18.87 9.37 -4.33
C VAL A 53 19.49 10.73 -4.66
N GLN A 54 19.43 11.67 -3.71
CA GLN A 54 20.15 12.92 -3.84
C GLN A 54 21.65 12.60 -4.01
N PRO A 55 22.35 13.17 -5.00
CA PRO A 55 23.69 12.74 -5.40
C PRO A 55 24.76 12.82 -4.28
N THR A 56 24.45 13.48 -3.16
CA THR A 56 25.32 13.66 -2.00
C THR A 56 25.40 12.44 -1.07
N GLN A 57 24.54 11.43 -1.22
CA GLN A 57 24.50 10.24 -0.34
C GLN A 57 24.86 8.95 -1.09
N ARG A 58 26.00 8.93 -1.77
CA ARG A 58 26.60 7.72 -2.39
C ARG A 58 27.27 6.79 -1.36
N SER A 59 26.66 6.64 -0.18
CA SER A 59 26.94 5.54 0.74
C SER A 59 25.89 4.48 0.45
N GLN A 60 26.20 3.54 -0.44
CA GLN A 60 25.36 2.39 -0.75
C GLN A 60 25.11 1.56 0.52
N SER A 61 24.08 1.93 1.29
CA SER A 61 23.45 0.95 2.17
C SER A 61 22.57 0.08 1.28
N PHE A 62 22.78 -1.22 1.37
CA PHE A 62 21.97 -2.26 0.76
C PHE A 62 20.56 -2.18 1.36
N GLN A 63 19.77 -1.18 0.95
CA GLN A 63 18.37 -1.06 1.35
C GLN A 63 17.63 -2.14 0.55
N GLU A 64 17.30 -3.25 1.20
CA GLU A 64 16.40 -4.24 0.61
C GLU A 64 15.13 -3.52 0.12
N SER A 65 14.81 -3.70 -1.16
CA SER A 65 13.67 -3.04 -1.76
C SER A 65 12.41 -3.39 -0.97
N HIS A 66 11.65 -2.36 -0.58
CA HIS A 66 10.39 -2.55 0.15
C HIS A 66 9.37 -3.40 -0.63
N LEU A 67 9.55 -3.51 -1.96
CA LEU A 67 8.76 -4.42 -2.79
C LEU A 67 9.14 -5.89 -2.60
N VAL A 68 10.44 -6.19 -2.43
CA VAL A 68 10.91 -7.55 -2.16
C VAL A 68 10.30 -8.04 -0.84
N THR A 69 10.43 -7.25 0.24
CA THR A 69 9.78 -7.57 1.52
C THR A 69 8.26 -7.75 1.36
N TRP A 70 7.59 -6.94 0.54
CA TRP A 70 6.16 -7.08 0.32
C TRP A 70 5.79 -8.40 -0.37
N PHE A 71 6.49 -8.77 -1.44
CA PHE A 71 6.23 -10.03 -2.13
C PHE A 71 6.53 -11.24 -1.25
N THR A 72 7.62 -11.22 -0.48
CA THR A 72 7.99 -12.32 0.42
C THR A 72 6.94 -12.60 1.49
N TYR A 73 6.35 -11.56 2.10
CA TYR A 73 5.49 -11.75 3.28
C TYR A 73 3.98 -11.62 3.01
N PHE A 74 3.57 -10.89 1.97
CA PHE A 74 2.14 -10.56 1.74
C PHE A 74 1.57 -11.15 0.46
N GLN A 75 2.40 -11.73 -0.41
CA GLN A 75 1.97 -12.30 -1.68
C GLN A 75 2.85 -13.51 -2.07
N PRO A 76 2.80 -14.63 -1.31
CA PRO A 76 3.48 -15.88 -1.67
C PRO A 76 2.96 -16.47 -2.98
#